data_AF-A0A2R7MFI5-F1
#
_entry.id   AF-A0A2R7MFI5-F1
#
_cell.length_a   1.000
_cell.length_b   1.000
_cell.length_c   1.000
_cell.angle_alpha   90.00
_cell.angle_beta   90.00
_cell.angle_gamma   90.00
#
_symmetry.space_group_name_H-M   'P 1'
#
loop_
_entity.id
_entity.type
_entity.pdbx_description
1 polymer ?
#
loop_
_entity_poly.entity_id
_entity_poly.type
_entity_poly.pdbx_seq_one_letter_code
_entity_poly.pdbx_strand_id
1 'polypeptide(L)'
;MNISAYILEYLKQFGTATVPGFGVFSLKNSKAIINSENGSILPPASQIEFTIDYEVKTEDLTAFIAQQKQMSLEASRSDLKIQTDFWKKKLQAEQILEIQNLGTVFIEEGHTHFKGKRIESGGPDFYGLEEIRFSDINNGEKVNAAVNREKDFKFKKTILWVFLLIIPVLGILYLAVTQQELLFGKKSFNKVSVQTSTHRIVKDTIKVMVHTPETPVSDSLKKDSLVKPAGKATQSAPAVPNNTKTRWQK
;
A
#
# COMPACT_ATOMS: atom_id res chain seq x y z
N MET A 1 35.52 5.47 22.69
CA MET A 1 35.19 4.20 21.99
C MET A 1 33.68 4.11 21.80
N ASN A 2 33.16 3.73 20.64
CA ASN A 2 31.71 3.69 20.39
C ASN A 2 31.13 2.28 20.63
N ILE A 3 31.12 1.81 21.88
CA ILE A 3 30.62 0.47 22.25
C ILE A 3 29.13 0.31 21.96
N SER A 4 28.36 1.40 22.02
CA SER A 4 26.93 1.36 21.71
C SER A 4 26.64 1.03 20.25
N ALA A 5 27.52 1.38 19.31
CA ALA A 5 27.40 0.98 17.90
C ALA A 5 27.50 -0.55 17.74
N TYR A 6 28.47 -1.19 18.40
CA TYR A 6 28.61 -2.65 18.35
C TYR A 6 27.45 -3.37 19.05
N ILE A 7 26.91 -2.81 20.13
CA ILE A 7 25.69 -3.34 20.75
C ILE A 7 24.52 -3.27 19.77
N LEU A 8 24.37 -2.17 19.03
CA LEU A 8 23.33 -2.05 18.00
C LEU A 8 23.52 -3.08 16.88
N GLU A 9 24.74 -3.30 16.41
CA GLU A 9 25.04 -4.34 15.41
C GLU A 9 24.69 -5.73 15.91
N TYR A 10 25.09 -6.07 17.14
CA TYR A 10 24.76 -7.33 17.78
C TYR A 10 23.24 -7.50 17.93
N LEU A 11 22.53 -6.44 18.36
CA LEU A 11 21.07 -6.42 18.45
C LEU A 11 20.41 -6.68 17.10
N LYS A 12 20.91 -6.07 16.02
CA LYS A 12 20.36 -6.28 14.66
C LYS A 12 20.54 -7.72 14.18
N GLN A 13 21.61 -8.39 14.60
CA GLN A 13 21.90 -9.76 14.18
C GLN A 13 21.18 -10.82 15.02
N PHE A 14 21.14 -10.65 16.34
CA PHE A 14 20.66 -11.67 17.28
C PHE A 14 19.32 -11.31 17.97
N GLY A 15 18.84 -10.08 17.82
CA GLY A 15 17.60 -9.59 18.43
C GLY A 15 17.69 -9.26 19.92
N THR A 16 18.63 -9.84 20.66
CA THR A 16 18.87 -9.57 22.09
C THR A 16 20.36 -9.42 22.33
N ALA A 17 20.77 -8.42 23.12
CA ALA A 17 22.16 -8.17 23.51
C ALA A 17 22.26 -8.02 25.02
N THR A 18 22.93 -8.98 25.65
CA THR A 18 23.22 -8.93 27.07
C THR A 18 24.51 -8.17 27.31
N VAL A 19 24.43 -7.10 28.10
CA VAL A 19 25.56 -6.24 28.47
C VAL A 19 25.93 -6.51 29.93
N PRO A 20 27.04 -7.21 30.19
CA PRO A 20 27.46 -7.54 31.54
C PRO A 20 27.59 -6.32 32.45
N GLY A 21 27.02 -6.39 33.64
CA GLY A 21 27.09 -5.30 34.63
C GLY A 21 26.23 -4.07 34.32
N PHE A 22 25.33 -4.15 33.32
CA PHE A 22 24.40 -3.08 33.01
C PHE A 22 22.96 -3.58 32.79
N GLY A 23 22.78 -4.56 31.89
CA GLY A 23 21.46 -5.13 31.62
C GLY A 23 21.32 -5.77 30.26
N VAL A 24 20.08 -6.01 29.86
CA VAL A 24 19.73 -6.69 28.61
C VAL A 24 18.99 -5.72 27.70
N PHE A 25 19.50 -5.56 26.48
CA PHE A 25 18.79 -4.91 25.40
C PHE A 25 18.09 -5.95 24.54
N SER A 26 16.86 -5.68 24.14
CA SER A 26 16.08 -6.56 23.25
C SER A 26 15.36 -5.75 22.18
N LEU A 27 15.05 -6.39 21.06
CA LEU A 27 14.20 -5.83 20.03
C LEU A 27 12.75 -6.26 20.25
N LYS A 28 11.87 -5.27 20.30
CA LYS A 28 10.43 -5.45 20.44
C LYS A 28 9.71 -4.86 19.25
N ASN A 29 8.75 -5.61 18.70
CA ASN A 29 7.91 -5.09 17.64
C ASN A 29 6.97 -4.02 18.18
N SER A 30 7.16 -2.78 17.72
CA SER A 30 6.29 -1.66 18.01
C SER A 30 5.20 -1.55 16.95
N LYS A 31 3.99 -1.19 17.38
CA LYS A 31 2.86 -0.91 16.49
C LYS A 31 3.09 0.42 15.75
N ALA A 32 2.22 0.69 14.78
CA ALA A 32 2.14 2.02 14.18
C ALA A 32 1.81 3.05 15.27
N ILE A 33 2.48 4.20 15.23
CA ILE A 33 2.30 5.27 16.21
C ILE A 33 1.87 6.53 15.47
N ILE A 34 0.84 7.19 15.98
CA ILE A 34 0.41 8.49 15.48
C ILE A 34 1.25 9.54 16.18
N ASN A 35 2.06 10.26 15.41
CA ASN A 35 2.76 11.44 15.90
C ASN A 35 1.84 12.66 15.73
N SER A 36 1.35 13.17 16.85
CA SER A 36 0.43 14.31 16.88
C SER A 36 1.13 15.64 16.63
N GLU A 37 2.44 15.73 16.85
CA GLU A 37 3.20 16.97 16.69
C GLU A 37 3.42 17.32 15.22
N ASN A 38 3.83 16.33 14.43
CA ASN A 38 4.07 16.51 12.99
C ASN A 38 2.88 16.09 12.12
N GLY A 39 1.81 15.56 12.73
CA GLY A 39 0.64 15.03 12.03
C GLY A 39 1.02 13.88 11.09
N SER A 40 1.69 12.85 11.61
CA SER A 40 2.07 11.68 10.81
C SER A 40 1.75 10.36 11.49
N ILE A 41 1.75 9.29 10.70
CA ILE A 41 1.66 7.91 11.15
C ILE A 41 3.01 7.25 10.87
N LEU A 42 3.73 6.92 11.94
CA LEU A 42 4.93 6.11 11.89
C LEU A 42 4.54 4.64 11.69
N PRO A 43 5.15 3.95 10.71
CA PRO A 43 4.86 2.54 10.46
C PRO A 43 5.33 1.67 11.63
N PRO A 44 4.81 0.43 11.79
CA PRO A 44 5.36 -0.53 12.73
C PRO A 44 6.87 -0.70 12.53
N ALA A 45 7.62 -0.79 13.63
CA ALA A 45 9.08 -0.89 13.58
C ALA A 45 9.62 -1.73 14.74
N SER A 46 10.85 -2.21 14.63
CA SER A 46 11.57 -2.78 15.77
C SER A 46 12.04 -1.66 16.68
N GLN A 47 11.56 -1.64 17.92
CA GLN A 47 11.97 -0.71 18.95
C GLN A 47 12.89 -1.41 19.95
N ILE A 48 13.97 -0.73 20.35
CA ILE A 48 14.87 -1.25 21.37
C ILE A 48 14.17 -1.13 22.73
N GLU A 49 14.17 -2.21 23.50
CA GLU A 49 13.76 -2.26 24.90
C GLU A 49 14.99 -2.56 25.75
N PHE A 50 15.00 -2.07 26.99
CA PHE A 50 16.10 -2.26 27.92
C PHE A 50 15.55 -2.68 29.27
N THR A 51 16.13 -3.75 29.82
CA THR A 51 15.85 -4.24 31.16
C THR A 51 17.15 -4.18 31.97
N ILE A 52 17.10 -3.54 33.14
CA ILE A 52 18.25 -3.50 34.04
C ILE A 52 18.50 -4.88 34.61
N ASP A 53 19.74 -5.34 34.50
CA ASP A 53 20.24 -6.53 35.17
C ASP A 53 21.75 -6.36 35.39
N TYR A 54 22.15 -6.15 36.64
CA TYR A 54 23.55 -5.97 37.01
C TYR A 54 24.28 -7.28 37.32
N GLU A 55 23.54 -8.38 37.49
CA GLU A 55 24.09 -9.67 37.88
C GLU A 55 24.46 -10.52 36.66
N VAL A 56 23.88 -10.20 35.51
CA VAL A 56 24.14 -10.90 34.26
C VAL A 56 25.61 -10.81 33.84
N LYS A 57 26.20 -11.98 33.56
CA LYS A 57 27.59 -12.16 33.15
C LYS A 57 27.62 -13.09 31.94
N THR A 58 27.58 -12.49 30.76
CA THR A 58 27.61 -13.21 29.47
C THR A 58 28.81 -12.77 28.66
N GLU A 59 29.47 -13.71 27.99
CA GLU A 59 30.67 -13.41 27.20
C GLU A 59 30.39 -13.20 25.71
N ASP A 60 29.16 -13.49 25.23
CA ASP A 60 28.80 -13.45 23.81
C ASP A 60 29.04 -12.09 23.14
N LEU A 61 28.55 -11.02 23.75
CA LEU A 61 28.78 -9.65 23.26
C LEU A 61 30.27 -9.28 23.33
N THR A 62 30.98 -9.76 24.37
CA THR A 62 32.41 -9.50 24.54
C THR A 62 33.22 -10.18 23.44
N ALA A 63 32.89 -11.43 23.11
CA ALA A 63 33.50 -12.17 22.02
C ALA A 63 33.22 -11.52 20.66
N PHE A 64 31.98 -11.04 20.43
CA PHE A 64 31.62 -10.33 19.21
C PHE A 64 32.43 -9.04 19.03
N ILE A 65 32.56 -8.22 20.06
CA ILE A 65 33.34 -6.98 20.01
C ILE A 65 34.84 -7.29 19.79
N ALA A 66 35.36 -8.32 20.45
CA ALA A 66 36.74 -8.77 20.27
C ALA A 66 37.01 -9.18 18.81
N GLN A 67 36.10 -9.93 18.20
CA GLN A 67 36.17 -10.35 16.80
C GLN A 67 36.10 -9.15 15.84
N GLN A 68 35.13 -8.26 16.03
CA GLN A 68 34.94 -7.09 15.15
C GLN A 68 36.13 -6.11 15.21
N LYS A 69 36.76 -5.97 16.37
CA LYS A 69 37.92 -5.09 16.56
C LYS A 69 39.27 -5.75 16.41
N GLN A 70 39.32 -7.06 16.19
CA GLN A 70 40.58 -7.83 16.14
C GLN A 70 41.44 -7.61 17.39
N MET A 71 40.83 -7.67 18.58
CA MET A 71 41.52 -7.52 19.87
C MET A 71 41.36 -8.77 20.74
N SER A 72 42.12 -8.86 21.83
CA SER A 72 41.95 -9.95 22.79
C SER A 72 40.61 -9.85 23.52
N LEU A 73 40.07 -11.00 23.94
CA LEU A 73 38.84 -11.09 24.73
C LEU A 73 38.92 -10.25 26.02
N GLU A 74 40.07 -10.27 26.68
CA GLU A 74 40.29 -9.54 27.93
C GLU A 74 40.29 -8.02 27.73
N ALA A 75 40.91 -7.53 26.65
CA ALA A 75 40.85 -6.12 26.29
C ALA A 75 39.40 -5.67 26.03
N SER A 76 38.65 -6.45 25.23
CA SER A 76 37.24 -6.16 24.96
C SER A 76 36.38 -6.16 26.23
N ARG A 77 36.66 -7.07 27.17
CA ARG A 77 35.96 -7.14 28.46
C ARG A 77 36.23 -5.88 29.29
N SER A 78 37.48 -5.45 29.34
CA SER A 78 37.90 -4.24 30.05
C SER A 78 37.20 -3.00 29.47
N ASP A 79 37.20 -2.87 28.15
CA ASP A 79 36.55 -1.75 27.46
C ASP A 79 35.05 -1.68 27.72
N LEU A 80 34.36 -2.82 27.65
CA LEU A 80 32.94 -2.91 27.94
C LEU A 80 32.65 -2.57 29.41
N LYS A 81 33.49 -3.04 30.33
CA LYS A 81 33.39 -2.71 31.75
C LYS A 81 33.56 -1.20 32.00
N ILE A 82 34.56 -0.56 31.41
CA ILE A 82 34.80 0.89 31.55
C ILE A 82 33.56 1.68 31.09
N GLN A 83 32.95 1.26 29.98
CA GLN A 83 31.78 1.93 29.43
C GLN A 83 30.53 1.74 30.30
N THR A 84 30.29 0.53 30.79
CA THR A 84 29.15 0.24 31.68
C THR A 84 29.28 0.92 33.02
N ASP A 85 30.50 0.97 33.59
CA ASP A 85 30.80 1.74 34.80
C ASP A 85 30.56 3.24 34.59
N PHE A 86 30.94 3.77 33.42
CA PHE A 86 30.65 5.16 33.05
C PHE A 86 29.15 5.43 32.96
N TRP A 87 28.39 4.56 32.28
CA TRP A 87 26.93 4.67 32.18
C TRP A 87 26.25 4.59 33.54
N LYS A 88 26.69 3.67 34.40
CA LYS A 88 26.15 3.52 35.75
C LYS A 88 26.38 4.79 36.58
N LYS A 89 27.60 5.34 36.57
CA LYS A 89 27.92 6.59 37.28
C LYS A 89 27.13 7.77 36.74
N LYS A 90 27.01 7.88 35.42
CA LYS A 90 26.25 8.96 34.79
C LYS A 90 24.76 8.88 35.12
N LEU A 91 24.17 7.69 35.03
CA LEU A 91 22.77 7.47 35.41
C LEU A 91 22.52 7.76 36.90
N GLN A 92 23.47 7.42 37.78
CA GLN A 92 23.36 7.75 39.21
C GLN A 92 23.47 9.26 39.51
N ALA A 93 24.29 10.00 38.74
CA ALA A 93 24.51 11.42 38.96
C ALA A 93 23.42 12.31 38.33
N GLU A 94 23.07 12.03 37.07
CA GLU A 94 22.17 12.87 36.27
C GLU A 94 20.74 12.34 36.23
N GLN A 95 20.48 11.10 36.70
CA GLN A 95 19.21 10.37 36.57
C GLN A 95 18.74 10.12 35.13
N ILE A 96 19.41 10.72 34.14
CA ILE A 96 19.16 10.61 32.71
C ILE A 96 20.47 10.22 32.02
N LEU A 97 20.41 9.23 31.15
CA LEU A 97 21.53 8.73 30.37
C LEU A 97 21.09 8.55 28.92
N GLU A 98 21.65 9.35 28.02
CA GLU A 98 21.54 9.12 26.59
C GLU A 98 22.63 8.18 26.10
N ILE A 99 22.23 7.05 25.52
CA ILE A 99 23.12 6.08 24.90
C ILE A 99 22.95 6.20 23.37
N GLN A 100 23.98 6.72 22.71
CA GLN A 100 23.98 6.90 21.26
C GLN A 100 23.58 5.62 20.55
N ASN A 101 22.69 5.75 19.56
CA ASN A 101 22.16 4.68 18.72
C ASN A 101 21.24 3.65 19.42
N LEU A 102 21.13 3.66 20.75
CA LEU A 102 20.27 2.73 21.49
C LEU A 102 19.03 3.43 22.06
N GLY A 103 19.19 4.58 22.71
CA GLY A 103 18.08 5.31 23.32
C GLY A 103 18.46 6.03 24.60
N THR A 104 17.44 6.49 25.34
CA THR A 104 17.62 7.26 26.58
C THR A 104 17.05 6.49 27.76
N VAL A 105 17.88 6.25 28.76
CA VAL A 105 17.48 5.73 30.08
C VAL A 105 17.22 6.92 30.98
N PHE A 106 16.13 6.91 31.74
CA PHE A 106 15.84 7.93 32.73
C PHE A 106 15.16 7.32 33.95
N ILE A 107 15.41 7.89 35.12
CA ILE A 107 14.80 7.48 36.37
C ILE A 107 13.73 8.50 36.72
N GLU A 108 12.48 8.05 36.81
CA GLU A 108 11.31 8.85 37.17
C GLU A 108 10.61 8.17 38.35
N GLU A 109 10.34 8.91 39.42
CA GLU A 109 9.67 8.39 40.63
C GLU A 109 10.35 7.14 41.26
N GLY A 110 11.65 6.97 41.05
CA GLY A 110 12.41 5.80 41.51
C GLY A 110 12.29 4.57 40.61
N HIS A 111 11.54 4.66 39.52
CA HIS A 111 11.44 3.63 38.49
C HIS A 111 12.34 3.99 37.30
N THR A 112 13.03 2.99 36.75
CA THR A 112 13.84 3.19 35.54
C THR A 112 12.97 3.01 34.32
N HIS A 113 12.91 4.03 33.49
CA HIS A 113 12.26 4.02 32.19
C HIS A 113 13.31 4.07 31.08
N PHE A 114 12.96 3.45 29.95
CA PHE A 114 13.82 3.45 28.77
C PHE A 114 13.03 3.85 27.54
N LYS A 115 13.49 4.91 26.88
CA LYS A 115 13.02 5.34 25.57
C LYS A 115 14.01 4.89 24.51
N GLY A 116 13.80 3.67 24.01
CA GLY A 116 14.63 3.11 22.95
C GLY A 116 14.39 3.75 21.59
N LYS A 117 15.44 3.77 20.77
CA LYS A 117 15.38 4.19 19.38
C LYS A 117 14.63 3.15 18.54
N ARG A 118 13.87 3.62 17.55
CA ARG A 118 13.28 2.76 16.52
C ARG A 118 14.35 2.43 15.49
N ILE A 119 14.52 1.15 15.20
CA ILE A 119 15.38 0.66 14.14
C ILE A 119 14.55 0.60 12.86
N GLU A 120 15.12 1.09 11.77
CA GLU A 120 14.48 1.07 10.46
C GLU A 120 14.13 -0.36 10.05
N SER A 121 12.98 -0.45 9.37
CA SER A 121 12.21 -1.63 8.96
C SER A 121 12.90 -2.56 7.95
N GLY A 122 14.21 -2.72 8.00
CA GLY A 122 14.96 -3.60 7.09
C GLY A 122 14.76 -5.10 7.32
N GLY A 123 14.00 -5.50 8.33
CA GLY A 123 13.67 -6.89 8.61
C GLY A 123 12.52 -7.40 7.73
N PRO A 124 12.43 -8.72 7.45
CA PRO A 124 11.39 -9.30 6.59
C PRO A 124 9.96 -9.05 7.08
N ASP A 125 9.79 -8.78 8.38
CA ASP A 125 8.51 -8.52 9.02
C ASP A 125 7.93 -7.13 8.69
N PHE A 126 8.75 -6.24 8.15
CA PHE A 126 8.37 -4.88 7.86
C PHE A 126 8.46 -4.67 6.35
N TYR A 127 7.30 -4.59 5.71
CA TYR A 127 7.14 -4.51 4.25
C TYR A 127 7.61 -3.18 3.62
N GLY A 128 8.65 -2.53 4.16
CA GLY A 128 9.20 -1.28 3.63
C GLY A 128 8.22 -0.11 3.66
N LEU A 129 7.25 -0.11 4.58
CA LEU A 129 6.27 0.97 4.67
C LEU A 129 6.94 2.27 5.13
N GLU A 130 6.60 3.37 4.47
CA GLU A 130 7.07 4.72 4.80
C GLU A 130 6.17 5.40 5.85
N GLU A 131 6.68 6.47 6.45
CA GLU A 131 5.91 7.36 7.30
C GLU A 131 4.87 8.13 6.48
N ILE A 132 3.61 8.09 6.91
CA ILE A 132 2.51 8.78 6.22
C ILE A 132 2.26 10.11 6.92
N ARG A 133 2.44 11.24 6.23
CA ARG A 133 2.13 12.56 6.79
C ARG A 133 0.75 13.02 6.31
N PHE A 134 -0.11 13.45 7.24
CA PHE A 134 -1.47 13.92 6.89
C PHE A 134 -1.45 15.19 6.02
N SER A 135 -0.38 15.99 6.11
CA SER A 135 -0.13 17.14 5.22
C SER A 135 -0.12 16.77 3.74
N ASP A 136 0.41 15.58 3.43
CA ASP A 136 0.64 15.14 2.05
C ASP A 136 -0.66 14.62 1.42
N ILE A 137 -1.59 14.13 2.26
CA ILE A 137 -2.92 13.67 1.86
C ILE A 137 -3.84 14.85 1.51
N ASN A 138 -3.79 15.95 2.28
CA ASN A 138 -4.66 17.11 2.08
C ASN A 138 -4.31 17.92 0.83
N ASN A 139 -3.04 17.91 0.44
CA ASN A 139 -2.60 18.48 -0.83
C ASN A 139 -2.80 17.49 -1.95
N GLY A 140 -4.04 16.98 -2.08
CA GLY A 140 -4.46 15.90 -2.96
C GLY A 140 -3.44 15.64 -4.06
N GLU A 141 -2.49 14.77 -3.77
CA GLU A 141 -1.44 14.49 -4.71
C GLU A 141 -2.17 13.95 -5.92
N LYS A 142 -2.15 14.73 -7.00
CA LYS A 142 -2.41 14.18 -8.31
C LYS A 142 -1.28 13.18 -8.48
N VAL A 143 -1.50 11.96 -8.00
CA VAL A 143 -0.69 10.81 -8.35
C VAL A 143 -0.69 10.87 -9.85
N ASN A 144 0.40 11.39 -10.39
CA ASN A 144 0.65 11.39 -11.80
C ASN A 144 0.93 9.92 -12.10
N ALA A 145 -0.15 9.15 -12.22
CA ALA A 145 -0.19 7.94 -13.02
C ALA A 145 0.06 8.26 -14.51
N ALA A 146 0.67 9.42 -14.83
CA ALA A 146 1.69 9.50 -15.83
C ALA A 146 2.91 8.67 -15.38
N VAL A 147 2.72 7.34 -15.40
CA VAL A 147 3.67 6.53 -16.16
C VAL A 147 3.79 7.29 -17.47
N ASN A 148 4.92 7.97 -17.66
CA ASN A 148 5.34 8.51 -18.93
C ASN A 148 5.48 7.31 -19.89
N ARG A 149 4.36 6.77 -20.34
CA ARG A 149 4.19 6.40 -21.73
C ARG A 149 4.08 7.74 -22.43
N GLU A 150 5.21 8.44 -22.53
CA GLU A 150 5.45 9.29 -23.66
C GLU A 150 5.06 8.42 -24.84
N LYS A 151 3.91 8.74 -25.45
CA LYS A 151 3.63 8.34 -26.81
C LYS A 151 4.58 9.17 -27.66
N ASP A 152 5.87 8.89 -27.51
CA ASP A 152 6.89 9.06 -28.52
C ASP A 152 6.63 8.02 -29.60
N PHE A 153 5.41 8.04 -30.15
CA PHE A 153 5.27 7.76 -31.56
C PHE A 153 6.18 8.79 -32.22
N LYS A 154 7.26 8.29 -32.82
CA LYS A 154 8.22 9.07 -33.62
C LYS A 154 7.50 9.60 -34.85
N PHE A 155 6.55 10.53 -34.64
CA PHE A 155 5.61 11.06 -35.63
C PHE A 155 6.35 11.68 -36.81
N LYS A 156 7.58 12.16 -36.61
CA LYS A 156 8.37 12.76 -37.70
C LYS A 156 8.72 11.76 -38.82
N LYS A 157 8.92 10.46 -38.50
CA LYS A 157 9.25 9.45 -39.52
C LYS A 157 8.01 8.83 -40.17
N THR A 158 6.93 8.68 -39.40
CA THR A 158 5.65 8.14 -39.92
C THR A 158 4.93 9.15 -40.81
N ILE A 159 4.94 10.45 -40.48
CA ILE A 159 4.32 11.49 -41.34
C ILE A 159 4.98 11.51 -42.73
N LEU A 160 6.31 11.37 -42.80
CA LEU A 160 7.04 11.42 -44.06
C LEU A 160 6.73 10.21 -44.95
N TRP A 161 6.57 9.02 -44.37
CA TRP A 161 6.18 7.83 -45.13
C TRP A 161 4.72 7.90 -45.63
N VAL A 162 3.83 8.53 -44.87
CA VAL A 162 2.44 8.77 -45.28
C VAL A 162 2.36 9.69 -46.51
N PHE A 163 3.16 10.76 -46.56
CA PHE A 163 3.23 11.61 -47.76
C PHE A 163 3.79 10.87 -48.98
N LEU A 164 4.80 10.00 -48.79
CA LEU A 164 5.36 9.17 -49.86
C LEU A 164 4.32 8.24 -50.50
N LEU A 165 3.33 7.77 -49.73
CA LEU A 165 2.29 6.86 -50.21
C LEU A 165 1.08 7.61 -50.79
N ILE A 166 0.71 8.75 -50.20
CA ILE A 166 -0.45 9.55 -50.64
C ILE A 166 -0.24 10.19 -52.01
N ILE A 167 0.94 10.75 -52.29
CA ILE A 167 1.24 11.43 -53.55
C ILE A 167 1.07 10.52 -54.78
N PRO A 168 1.64 9.29 -54.84
CA PRO A 168 1.45 8.41 -55.99
C PRO A 168 0.00 7.93 -56.10
N VAL A 169 -0.69 7.67 -55.00
CA VAL A 169 -2.11 7.28 -55.02
C VAL A 169 -2.97 8.39 -55.60
N LEU A 170 -2.74 9.65 -55.23
CA LEU A 170 -3.42 10.80 -55.83
C LEU A 170 -3.09 10.95 -57.33
N GLY A 171 -1.83 10.72 -57.72
CA GLY A 171 -1.42 10.74 -59.11
C GLY A 171 -2.14 9.69 -59.96
N ILE A 172 -2.27 8.47 -59.44
CA ILE A 172 -3.03 7.38 -60.10
C ILE A 172 -4.52 7.74 -60.19
N LEU A 173 -5.12 8.28 -59.13
CA LEU A 173 -6.51 8.77 -59.15
C LEU A 173 -6.72 9.87 -60.20
N TYR A 174 -5.79 10.83 -60.28
CA TYR A 174 -5.86 11.89 -61.28
C TYR A 174 -5.75 11.35 -62.71
N LEU A 175 -4.82 10.43 -62.97
CA LEU A 175 -4.71 9.74 -64.26
C LEU A 175 -5.96 8.90 -64.57
N ALA A 176 -6.52 8.20 -63.58
CA ALA A 176 -7.74 7.42 -63.73
C ALA A 176 -8.97 8.28 -64.02
N VAL A 177 -8.97 9.57 -63.67
CA VAL A 177 -10.04 10.51 -64.07
C VAL A 177 -9.77 11.09 -65.46
N THR A 178 -8.55 11.52 -65.73
CA THR A 178 -8.20 12.26 -66.97
C THR A 178 -7.97 11.36 -68.18
N GLN A 179 -7.49 10.13 -67.97
CA GLN A 179 -7.09 9.19 -69.02
C GLN A 179 -7.78 7.83 -68.85
N GLN A 180 -9.09 7.84 -68.54
CA GLN A 180 -9.91 6.62 -68.44
C GLN A 180 -9.76 5.70 -69.66
N GLU A 181 -9.64 6.29 -70.84
CA GLU A 181 -9.53 5.58 -72.12
C GLU A 181 -8.21 4.80 -72.28
N LEU A 182 -7.09 5.30 -71.73
CA LEU A 182 -5.77 4.64 -71.79
C LEU A 182 -5.61 3.54 -70.73
N LEU A 183 -6.27 3.69 -69.57
CA LEU A 183 -6.16 2.74 -68.46
C LEU A 183 -7.23 1.64 -68.46
N PHE A 184 -8.43 1.92 -69.00
CA PHE A 184 -9.56 0.96 -68.95
C PHE A 184 -10.07 0.53 -70.33
N GLY A 185 -9.52 1.07 -71.42
CA GLY A 185 -10.00 0.80 -72.77
C GLY A 185 -11.43 1.32 -73.02
N LYS A 186 -11.90 1.24 -74.27
CA LYS A 186 -13.20 1.78 -74.65
C LYS A 186 -14.34 1.02 -73.97
N LYS A 187 -15.28 1.74 -73.34
CA LYS A 187 -16.44 1.17 -72.65
C LYS A 187 -17.34 0.43 -73.66
N SER A 188 -17.43 -0.89 -73.54
CA SER A 188 -18.45 -1.70 -74.17
C SER A 188 -19.76 -1.61 -73.37
N PHE A 189 -20.88 -1.35 -74.06
CA PHE A 189 -22.28 -1.43 -73.61
C PHE A 189 -22.98 -0.11 -73.20
N ASN A 190 -24.03 0.22 -73.96
CA ASN A 190 -24.92 1.36 -73.76
C ASN A 190 -26.02 1.04 -72.74
N LYS A 191 -26.22 2.01 -71.84
CA LYS A 191 -27.07 2.00 -70.64
C LYS A 191 -28.55 1.84 -70.98
N VAL A 192 -29.18 0.75 -70.53
CA VAL A 192 -30.63 0.53 -70.57
C VAL A 192 -31.29 1.32 -69.43
N SER A 193 -32.26 2.16 -69.76
CA SER A 193 -33.04 2.97 -68.80
C SER A 193 -34.31 2.23 -68.39
N VAL A 194 -34.62 2.23 -67.09
CA VAL A 194 -35.93 1.78 -66.58
C VAL A 194 -36.53 2.96 -65.80
N GLN A 195 -37.62 3.50 -66.33
CA GLN A 195 -38.42 4.58 -65.74
C GLN A 195 -39.55 3.98 -64.90
N THR A 196 -39.73 4.43 -63.65
CA THR A 196 -41.06 4.42 -63.02
C THR A 196 -41.23 5.73 -62.25
N SER A 197 -42.35 6.39 -62.49
CA SER A 197 -42.64 7.77 -62.13
C SER A 197 -43.89 7.81 -61.25
N THR A 198 -43.85 8.62 -60.17
CA THR A 198 -44.95 9.48 -59.65
C THR A 198 -46.23 8.77 -59.13
N HIS A 199 -46.77 9.01 -57.92
CA HIS A 199 -47.39 10.25 -57.45
C HIS A 199 -47.52 10.30 -55.91
N ARG A 200 -47.42 11.52 -55.37
CA ARG A 200 -47.61 11.90 -53.96
C ARG A 200 -49.02 12.45 -53.78
N ILE A 201 -49.79 11.95 -52.80
CA ILE A 201 -51.06 12.53 -52.35
C ILE A 201 -50.94 12.84 -50.85
N VAL A 202 -51.52 13.98 -50.46
CA VAL A 202 -51.39 14.64 -49.16
C VAL A 202 -52.66 14.47 -48.32
N LYS A 203 -52.41 14.11 -47.06
CA LYS A 203 -53.10 14.39 -45.78
C LYS A 203 -54.49 13.86 -45.40
N ASP A 204 -54.47 13.41 -44.14
CA ASP A 204 -55.46 13.54 -43.07
C ASP A 204 -56.76 12.76 -43.22
N THR A 205 -56.79 11.61 -42.54
CA THR A 205 -58.03 11.14 -41.94
C THR A 205 -57.74 10.19 -40.77
N ILE A 206 -58.42 10.49 -39.66
CA ILE A 206 -58.94 9.54 -38.67
C ILE A 206 -58.04 9.20 -37.48
N LYS A 207 -58.44 9.83 -36.37
CA LYS A 207 -58.26 9.44 -34.98
C LYS A 207 -58.27 7.91 -34.81
N VAL A 208 -57.16 7.41 -34.27
CA VAL A 208 -56.94 6.04 -33.83
C VAL A 208 -57.99 5.63 -32.79
N MET A 209 -58.74 4.57 -33.09
CA MET A 209 -59.56 3.84 -32.12
C MET A 209 -59.06 2.39 -32.04
N VAL A 210 -58.43 2.09 -30.91
CA VAL A 210 -58.51 0.87 -30.09
C VAL A 210 -58.46 -0.49 -30.81
N HIS A 211 -57.35 -1.21 -30.64
CA HIS A 211 -57.37 -2.63 -30.29
C HIS A 211 -56.31 -2.97 -29.22
N THR A 212 -56.77 -3.76 -28.26
CA THR A 212 -56.21 -4.30 -27.01
C THR A 212 -54.90 -5.07 -27.17
N PRO A 213 -54.11 -5.23 -26.08
CA PRO A 213 -53.57 -6.55 -25.79
C PRO A 213 -53.81 -7.00 -24.35
N GLU A 214 -54.37 -8.21 -24.24
CA GLU A 214 -54.65 -8.93 -23.01
C GLU A 214 -53.37 -9.49 -22.34
N THR A 215 -53.58 -9.83 -21.08
CA THR A 215 -52.69 -10.30 -20.02
C THR A 215 -51.69 -11.42 -20.38
N PRO A 216 -50.49 -11.44 -19.76
CA PRO A 216 -49.55 -12.55 -19.89
C PRO A 216 -49.94 -13.75 -19.00
N VAL A 217 -50.07 -14.92 -19.64
CA VAL A 217 -50.26 -16.22 -19.00
C VAL A 217 -48.90 -16.89 -18.74
N SER A 218 -48.78 -17.47 -17.54
CA SER A 218 -47.68 -18.27 -17.02
C SER A 218 -47.43 -19.56 -17.81
N ASP A 219 -46.17 -19.98 -17.94
CA ASP A 219 -45.83 -21.35 -18.32
C ASP A 219 -44.97 -22.03 -17.24
N SER A 220 -45.23 -23.34 -17.10
CA SER A 220 -45.12 -24.16 -15.91
C SER A 220 -44.04 -25.21 -16.09
N LEU A 221 -42.96 -25.16 -15.31
CA LEU A 221 -42.06 -26.30 -15.13
C LEU A 221 -41.44 -26.29 -13.74
N LYS A 222 -42.08 -26.99 -12.79
CA LYS A 222 -41.52 -28.16 -12.09
C LYS A 222 -42.38 -28.54 -10.89
N LYS A 223 -42.96 -29.74 -11.02
CA LYS A 223 -43.39 -30.58 -9.92
C LYS A 223 -42.15 -31.16 -9.24
N ASP A 224 -42.10 -31.17 -7.91
CA ASP A 224 -41.76 -32.40 -7.19
C ASP A 224 -42.33 -32.39 -5.76
N SER A 225 -43.12 -33.43 -5.49
CA SER A 225 -43.38 -34.19 -4.24
C SER A 225 -43.61 -33.45 -2.90
N LEU A 226 -44.85 -33.51 -2.35
CA LEU A 226 -45.32 -34.43 -1.27
C LEU A 226 -44.63 -34.19 0.10
N VAL A 227 -45.23 -34.04 1.30
CA VAL A 227 -46.56 -34.32 1.89
C VAL A 227 -46.66 -33.57 3.25
N LYS A 228 -47.90 -33.25 3.65
CA LYS A 228 -48.48 -32.71 4.92
C LYS A 228 -48.00 -33.37 6.26
N PRO A 229 -48.47 -32.95 7.47
CA PRO A 229 -48.79 -31.61 8.03
C PRO A 229 -48.43 -31.38 9.53
N ALA A 230 -48.61 -30.13 9.98
CA ALA A 230 -49.13 -29.66 11.29
C ALA A 230 -48.46 -30.04 12.64
N GLY A 231 -48.10 -29.01 13.42
CA GLY A 231 -47.96 -29.11 14.89
C GLY A 231 -47.29 -27.91 15.59
N LYS A 232 -48.12 -26.98 16.08
CA LYS A 232 -47.94 -25.97 17.17
C LYS A 232 -46.57 -25.75 17.85
N ALA A 233 -46.19 -24.48 17.99
CA ALA A 233 -45.65 -23.86 19.23
C ALA A 233 -45.73 -22.32 19.07
N THR A 234 -46.59 -21.61 19.82
CA THR A 234 -46.37 -20.96 21.12
C THR A 234 -45.48 -19.70 21.06
N GLN A 235 -46.07 -18.61 21.52
CA GLN A 235 -45.54 -17.25 21.65
C GLN A 235 -44.29 -17.18 22.54
N SER A 236 -43.40 -16.21 22.25
CA SER A 236 -42.40 -15.71 23.20
C SER A 236 -42.35 -14.18 23.18
N ALA A 237 -42.47 -13.61 24.38
CA ALA A 237 -42.47 -12.18 24.72
C ALA A 237 -41.08 -11.50 24.54
N PRO A 238 -41.02 -10.15 24.49
CA PRO A 238 -39.78 -9.39 24.23
C PRO A 238 -38.88 -9.25 25.47
N ALA A 239 -37.55 -9.26 25.25
CA ALA A 239 -36.53 -9.10 26.28
C ALA A 239 -36.11 -7.63 26.47
N VAL A 240 -35.89 -7.27 27.75
CA VAL A 240 -35.52 -5.96 28.32
C VAL A 240 -34.01 -5.65 28.13
N PRO A 241 -33.59 -4.37 27.98
CA PRO A 241 -32.18 -3.98 27.94
C PRO A 241 -31.61 -3.69 29.35
N ASN A 242 -30.43 -4.25 29.66
CA ASN A 242 -29.69 -3.92 30.89
C ASN A 242 -28.57 -2.90 30.63
N ASN A 243 -28.67 -1.78 31.34
CA ASN A 243 -27.64 -0.75 31.52
C ASN A 243 -26.79 -1.13 32.74
N THR A 244 -25.47 -0.92 32.65
CA THR A 244 -24.63 -0.69 33.85
C THR A 244 -23.60 0.41 33.59
N LYS A 245 -23.75 1.53 34.29
CA LYS A 245 -22.75 2.60 34.48
C LYS A 245 -22.01 2.43 35.83
N THR A 246 -20.72 2.79 35.79
CA THR A 246 -19.89 3.48 36.83
C THR A 246 -19.61 2.86 38.20
N ARG A 247 -18.31 2.76 38.55
CA ARG A 247 -17.78 3.26 39.84
C ARG A 247 -16.25 3.52 39.78
N TRP A 248 -15.84 4.76 40.01
CA TRP A 248 -14.48 5.17 40.40
C TRP A 248 -14.45 5.35 41.93
N GLN A 249 -13.37 4.93 42.61
CA GLN A 249 -13.00 5.30 43.98
C GLN A 249 -11.52 5.69 43.95
N LYS A 250 -11.19 6.96 44.18
CA LYS A 250 -10.86 7.67 45.44
C LYS A 250 -9.42 7.44 45.87
#